data_AF-A0A967UM21-F1
#
_entry.id   AF-A0A967UM21-F1
#
_cell.length_a   1.000
_cell.length_b   1.000
_cell.length_c   1.000
_cell.angle_alpha   90.00
_cell.angle_beta   90.00
_cell.angle_gamma   90.00
#
_symmetry.space_group_name_H-M   'P 1'
#
loop_
_entity.id
_entity.type
_entity.pdbx_description
1 polymer ?
#
loop_
_entity_poly.entity_id
_entity_poly.type
_entity_poly.pdbx_seq_one_letter_code
_entity_poly.pdbx_strand_id
1 'polypeptide(L)'
;AVGVLLVGLFGVVDEAVADVAAGKAAYAVCATCHGANGEGIQALNAPRIAGQEPWYIKRQLAAYKAGTRGTAAGDVPGMQMRPMAMTVATPE
;
A
#
# COMPACT_ATOMS: atom_id res chain seq x y z
N ALA A 1 -17.24 43.56 -14.14
CA ALA A 1 -18.00 42.95 -13.03
C ALA A 1 -17.33 41.60 -12.72
N VAL A 2 -16.32 41.56 -11.87
CA VAL A 2 -16.41 41.41 -10.40
C VAL A 2 -17.47 40.38 -10.01
N GLY A 3 -16.99 39.17 -9.75
CA GLY A 3 -17.75 38.07 -9.17
C GLY A 3 -16.81 37.21 -8.34
N VAL A 4 -16.11 37.82 -7.38
CA VAL A 4 -15.35 37.11 -6.34
C VAL A 4 -16.37 36.46 -5.42
N LEU A 5 -16.54 35.13 -5.56
CA LEU A 5 -17.31 34.34 -4.61
C LEU A 5 -16.35 33.83 -3.53
N LEU A 6 -16.50 34.38 -2.33
CA LEU A 6 -15.85 33.93 -1.10
C LEU A 6 -16.28 32.50 -0.78
N VAL A 7 -15.35 31.54 -0.81
CA VAL A 7 -15.56 30.20 -0.23
C VAL A 7 -14.37 29.85 0.68
N GLY A 8 -14.65 29.90 1.99
CA GLY A 8 -14.22 28.94 3.00
C GLY A 8 -12.73 28.74 3.27
N LEU A 9 -12.27 29.21 4.43
CA LEU A 9 -10.99 28.91 5.08
C LEU A 9 -10.88 27.46 5.64
N PHE A 10 -11.48 26.47 4.97
CA PHE A 10 -11.31 25.07 5.35
C PHE A 10 -10.23 24.48 4.46
N GLY A 11 -9.07 24.19 5.07
CA GLY A 11 -7.90 23.63 4.39
C GLY A 11 -8.31 22.48 3.48
N VAL A 12 -8.01 22.64 2.19
CA VAL A 12 -7.90 21.52 1.28
C VAL A 12 -6.83 20.60 1.84
N VAL A 13 -7.25 19.51 2.48
CA VAL A 13 -6.39 18.34 2.55
C VAL A 13 -6.20 17.91 1.10
N ASP A 14 -5.00 18.12 0.58
CA ASP A 14 -4.59 17.60 -0.72
C ASP A 14 -4.51 16.08 -0.58
N GLU A 15 -5.66 15.42 -0.68
CA GLU A 15 -5.71 13.98 -0.91
C GLU A 15 -5.24 13.76 -2.34
N ALA A 16 -3.92 13.59 -2.48
CA ALA A 16 -3.30 13.16 -3.72
C ALA A 16 -4.12 12.01 -4.33
N VAL A 17 -4.77 12.30 -5.45
CA VAL A 17 -5.57 11.33 -6.19
C VAL A 17 -4.65 10.17 -6.57
N ALA A 18 -4.98 8.96 -6.10
CA ALA A 18 -4.14 7.79 -6.34
C ALA A 18 -4.01 7.50 -7.85
N ASP A 19 -2.78 7.44 -8.37
CA ASP A 19 -2.50 7.03 -9.74
C ASP A 19 -2.58 5.50 -9.87
N VAL A 20 -3.70 5.03 -10.42
CA VAL A 20 -3.98 3.61 -10.62
C VAL A 20 -3.00 2.97 -11.61
N ALA A 21 -2.55 3.70 -12.64
CA ALA A 21 -1.64 3.17 -13.64
C ALA A 21 -0.24 2.96 -13.05
N ALA A 22 0.27 3.95 -12.31
CA ALA A 22 1.51 3.83 -11.55
C ALA A 22 1.43 2.70 -10.51
N GLY A 23 0.30 2.60 -9.79
CA GLY A 23 0.05 1.52 -8.84
C GLY A 23 0.09 0.13 -9.48
N LYS A 24 -0.52 -0.04 -10.67
CA LYS A 24 -0.50 -1.31 -11.41
C LYS A 24 0.90 -1.67 -11.90
N ALA A 25 1.68 -0.69 -12.36
CA ALA A 25 3.07 -0.92 -12.75
C ALA A 25 3.94 -1.36 -11.55
N ALA A 26 3.80 -0.67 -10.41
CA ALA A 26 4.48 -1.05 -9.17
C ALA A 26 4.05 -2.42 -8.65
N TYR A 27 2.79 -2.83 -8.86
CA TYR A 27 2.28 -4.12 -8.43
C TYR A 27 2.92 -5.33 -9.14
N ALA A 28 3.56 -5.14 -10.30
CA ALA A 28 4.12 -6.24 -11.09
C ALA A 28 5.09 -7.13 -10.30
N VAL A 29 5.89 -6.55 -9.39
CA VAL A 29 6.82 -7.32 -8.53
C VAL A 29 6.11 -8.08 -7.42
N CYS A 30 4.96 -7.59 -6.97
CA CYS A 30 4.16 -8.19 -5.91
C CYS A 30 3.39 -9.42 -6.41
N ALA A 31 3.01 -9.40 -7.69
CA ALA A 31 2.17 -10.42 -8.33
C ALA A 31 2.80 -11.83 -8.31
N THR A 32 4.13 -11.94 -8.29
CA THR A 32 4.82 -13.24 -8.21
C THR A 32 4.44 -14.03 -6.97
N CYS A 33 4.18 -13.35 -5.84
CA CYS A 33 3.77 -13.99 -4.59
C CYS A 33 2.27 -13.83 -4.32
N HIS A 34 1.70 -12.64 -4.59
CA HIS A 34 0.31 -12.34 -4.26
C HIS A 34 -0.69 -12.68 -5.37
N GLY A 35 -0.24 -13.19 -6.51
CA GLY A 35 -1.08 -13.52 -7.65
C GLY A 35 -1.30 -12.34 -8.60
N ALA A 36 -1.65 -12.62 -9.85
CA ALA A 36 -1.77 -11.60 -10.90
C ALA A 36 -2.86 -10.57 -10.60
N ASN A 37 -3.90 -10.98 -9.88
CA ASN A 37 -5.02 -10.13 -9.46
C ASN A 37 -5.01 -9.87 -7.94
N GLY A 38 -3.96 -10.27 -7.22
CA GLY A 38 -3.90 -10.14 -5.76
C GLY A 38 -4.70 -11.21 -5.01
N GLU A 39 -5.05 -12.32 -5.67
CA GLU A 39 -5.87 -13.40 -5.14
C GLU A 39 -5.21 -14.20 -4.00
N GLY A 40 -3.88 -14.08 -3.85
CA GLY A 40 -3.05 -14.86 -2.92
C GLY A 40 -2.61 -16.21 -3.49
N ILE A 41 -1.50 -16.74 -2.98
CA ILE A 41 -0.98 -18.06 -3.36
C ILE A 41 -0.72 -18.87 -2.09
N GLN A 42 -1.58 -19.85 -1.83
CA GLN A 42 -1.52 -20.67 -0.62
C GLN A 42 -0.19 -21.42 -0.48
N ALA A 43 0.36 -21.95 -1.57
CA ALA A 43 1.62 -22.67 -1.58
C ALA A 43 2.83 -21.80 -1.13
N LEU A 44 2.70 -20.47 -1.25
CA LEU A 44 3.73 -19.51 -0.83
C LEU A 44 3.42 -18.87 0.52
N ASN A 45 2.33 -19.26 1.18
CA ASN A 45 1.76 -18.55 2.34
C ASN A 45 1.54 -17.05 2.08
N ALA A 46 1.29 -16.68 0.83
CA ALA A 46 1.08 -15.30 0.44
C ALA A 46 -0.42 -14.97 0.50
N PRO A 47 -0.84 -14.03 1.37
CA PRO A 47 -2.25 -13.75 1.56
C PRO A 47 -2.86 -13.02 0.35
N ARG A 48 -4.18 -13.15 0.20
CA ARG A 48 -4.98 -12.32 -0.69
C ARG A 48 -4.88 -10.85 -0.26
N ILE A 49 -4.69 -9.98 -1.24
CA ILE A 49 -4.76 -8.52 -1.09
C ILE A 49 -5.87 -7.89 -1.95
N ALA A 50 -6.41 -8.62 -2.93
CA ALA A 50 -7.52 -8.18 -3.75
C ALA A 50 -8.75 -7.84 -2.89
N GLY A 51 -9.34 -6.68 -3.13
CA GLY A 51 -10.51 -6.19 -2.40
C GLY A 51 -10.21 -5.68 -0.98
N GLN A 52 -8.94 -5.56 -0.61
CA GLN A 52 -8.57 -4.94 0.66
C GLN A 52 -8.64 -3.41 0.56
N GLU A 53 -8.99 -2.79 1.68
CA GLU A 53 -9.09 -1.35 1.79
C GLU A 53 -7.72 -0.67 1.60
N PRO A 54 -7.63 0.44 0.84
CA PRO A 54 -6.37 1.13 0.57
C PRO A 54 -5.65 1.57 1.86
N TRP A 55 -6.37 2.04 2.87
CA TRP A 55 -5.80 2.44 4.15
C TRP A 55 -5.12 1.27 4.87
N TYR A 56 -5.69 0.06 4.76
CA TYR A 56 -5.13 -1.11 5.41
C TYR A 56 -3.84 -1.54 4.72
N ILE A 57 -3.82 -1.57 3.39
CA ILE A 57 -2.59 -1.89 2.63
C ILE A 57 -1.48 -0.89 2.96
N LYS A 58 -1.78 0.41 2.96
CA LYS A 58 -0.82 1.46 3.38
C LYS A 58 -0.30 1.21 4.79
N ARG A 59 -1.20 0.94 5.76
CA ARG A 59 -0.82 0.63 7.15
C ARG A 59 0.09 -0.59 7.25
N GLN A 60 -0.18 -1.66 6.50
CA GLN A 60 0.64 -2.87 6.57
C GLN A 60 2.03 -2.66 5.97
N LEU A 61 2.13 -1.96 4.84
CA LEU A 61 3.41 -1.61 4.24
C LEU A 61 4.23 -0.71 5.18
N ALA A 62 3.60 0.30 5.79
CA ALA A 62 4.23 1.14 6.80
C ALA A 62 4.72 0.32 8.02
N ALA A 63 3.92 -0.62 8.51
CA ALA A 63 4.30 -1.49 9.63
C ALA A 63 5.50 -2.39 9.31
N TYR A 64 5.61 -2.91 8.08
CA TYR A 64 6.78 -3.67 7.64
C TYR A 64 8.04 -2.80 7.53
N LYS A 65 7.91 -1.58 7.00
CA LYS A 65 9.00 -0.60 6.94
C LYS A 65 9.49 -0.20 8.34
N ALA A 66 8.56 0.08 9.25
CA ALA A 66 8.85 0.44 10.64
C ALA A 66 9.37 -0.74 11.48
N GLY A 67 9.29 -1.97 10.97
CA GLY A 67 9.68 -3.17 11.71
C GLY A 67 8.72 -3.55 12.85
N THR A 68 7.55 -2.91 12.96
CA THR A 68 6.50 -3.33 13.89
C THR A 68 5.76 -4.58 13.40
N ARG A 69 5.97 -4.96 12.13
CA ARG A 69 5.54 -6.23 11.53
C ARG A 69 6.73 -6.89 10.81
N GLY A 70 6.82 -8.23 10.80
CA GLY A 70 7.88 -8.96 10.10
C GLY A 70 9.20 -9.09 10.86
N THR A 71 9.23 -8.84 12.16
CA THR A 71 10.44 -8.90 13.01
C THR A 71 10.38 -9.96 14.11
N ALA A 72 9.20 -10.52 14.38
CA ALA A 72 9.02 -11.51 15.42
C ALA A 72 9.76 -12.81 15.06
N ALA A 73 10.37 -13.45 16.06
CA ALA A 73 10.99 -14.76 15.89
C ALA A 73 9.94 -15.77 15.38
N GLY A 74 10.22 -16.44 14.26
CA GLY A 74 9.30 -17.39 13.62
C GLY A 74 8.34 -16.77 12.59
N ASP A 75 8.26 -15.45 12.45
CA ASP A 75 7.48 -14.78 11.39
C ASP A 75 8.25 -14.79 10.06
N VAL A 76 8.54 -15.97 9.54
CA VAL A 76 9.28 -16.14 8.28
C VAL A 76 8.58 -15.42 7.12
N PRO A 77 7.26 -15.56 6.91
CA PRO A 77 6.56 -14.83 5.84
C PRO A 77 6.60 -13.32 6.01
N GLY A 78 6.48 -12.81 7.24
CA GLY A 78 6.58 -11.39 7.51
C GLY A 78 8.00 -10.85 7.33
N MET A 79 9.03 -11.61 7.71
CA MET A 79 10.44 -11.26 7.47
C MET A 79 10.74 -11.14 5.96
N GLN A 80 10.12 -11.99 5.12
CA GLN A 80 10.25 -11.90 3.67
C GLN A 80 9.61 -10.62 3.10
N MET A 81 8.52 -10.14 3.70
CA MET A 81 7.82 -8.94 3.22
C MET A 81 8.52 -7.63 3.60
N ARG A 82 9.41 -7.62 4.59
CA ARG A 82 10.14 -6.41 4.99
C ARG A 82 10.96 -5.77 3.87
N PRO A 83 11.90 -6.47 3.21
CA PRO A 83 12.65 -5.88 2.10
C PRO A 83 11.75 -5.47 0.92
N MET A 84 10.64 -6.20 0.67
CA MET A 84 9.68 -5.83 -0.37
C MET A 84 8.92 -4.55 -0.04
N ALA A 85 8.57 -4.35 1.23
CA ALA A 85 7.94 -3.10 1.67
C ALA A 85 8.88 -1.90 1.49
N MET A 86 10.21 -2.08 1.55
CA MET A 86 11.16 -0.98 1.34
C MET A 86 11.26 -0.51 -0.12
N THR A 87 10.82 -1.31 -1.10
CA THR A 87 10.90 -0.94 -2.53
C THR A 87 9.72 -0.10 -3.00
N VAL A 88 8.61 -0.08 -2.25
CA VAL A 88 7.45 0.74 -2.57
C VAL A 88 7.58 2.12 -1.96
N ALA A 89 7.29 3.17 -2.72
CA ALA A 89 7.08 4.49 -2.14
C ALA A 89 5.80 4.45 -1.31
N THR A 90 5.89 4.70 0.00
CA THR A 90 4.69 4.92 0.83
C THR A 90 4.60 6.42 1.03
N PRO A 91 3.51 7.09 0.62
CA PRO A 91 3.24 8.43 1.12
C PRO A 91 3.08 8.33 2.65
N GLU A 92 3.68 9.29 3.35
CA GLU A 92 3.61 9.42 4.81
C GLU A 92 2.17 9.67 5.27
#